data_AF-A0A6G0VUU7-F1
#
_entry.id   AF-A0A6G0VUU7-F1
#
_cell.length_a   1.000
_cell.length_b   1.000
_cell.length_c   1.000
_cell.angle_alpha   90.00
_cell.angle_beta   90.00
_cell.angle_gamma   90.00
#
_symmetry.space_group_name_H-M   'P 1'
#
loop_
_entity.id
_entity.type
_entity.pdbx_description
1 polymer ?
#
loop_
_entity_poly.entity_id
_entity_poly.type
_entity_poly.pdbx_seq_one_letter_code
_entity_poly.pdbx_strand_id
1 'polypeptide(L)' 'MTVDMKIVDLIDNIKNWKITARIQNKTSVRKFKRNGNETKVFNLDIIDNSGEIRCVIFGDNVEKLYDIFR' A
#
# COMPACT_ATOMS: atom_id res chain seq x y z
N MET A 1 -8.70 14.50 13.09
CA MET A 1 -9.56 14.57 11.89
C MET A 1 -8.68 14.28 10.70
N THR A 2 -9.01 13.26 9.90
CA THR A 2 -8.28 12.94 8.66
C THR A 2 -8.85 13.73 7.50
N VAL A 3 -8.02 14.11 6.54
CA VAL A 3 -8.43 14.77 5.30
C VAL A 3 -8.54 13.74 4.18
N ASP A 4 -9.68 13.70 3.50
CA ASP A 4 -9.84 12.86 2.30
C ASP A 4 -9.10 13.53 1.12
N MET A 5 -8.21 12.77 0.49
CA MET A 5 -7.34 13.22 -0.60
C MET A 5 -7.48 12.33 -1.83
N LYS A 6 -7.01 12.84 -2.98
CA LYS A 6 -6.84 12.09 -4.22
C LYS A 6 -5.41 11.57 -4.34
N ILE A 7 -5.23 10.49 -5.09
CA ILE A 7 -3.90 9.88 -5.28
C ILE A 7 -2.89 10.90 -5.83
N VAL A 8 -3.28 11.72 -6.81
CA VAL A 8 -2.36 12.69 -7.43
C VAL A 8 -1.93 13.83 -6.51
N ASP A 9 -2.69 14.10 -5.44
CA ASP A 9 -2.40 15.17 -4.50
C ASP A 9 -1.47 14.71 -3.37
N LEU A 10 -1.10 13.43 -3.33
CA LEU A 10 -0.19 12.89 -2.34
C LEU A 10 1.23 13.35 -2.63
N ILE A 11 1.78 14.17 -1.74
CA ILE A 11 3.20 14.54 -1.71
C ILE A 11 3.86 14.02 -0.43
N ASP A 12 5.18 14.13 -0.36
CA ASP A 12 5.93 13.72 0.81
C ASP A 12 5.55 14.55 2.06
N ASN A 13 5.75 13.98 3.24
CA ASN A 13 5.55 14.65 4.53
C ASN A 13 4.12 15.14 4.86
N ILE A 14 3.09 14.85 4.05
CA ILE A 14 1.68 15.07 4.47
C ILE A 14 1.30 14.08 5.57
N LYS A 15 0.63 14.58 6.60
CA LYS A 15 0.11 13.79 7.72
C LYS A 15 -1.43 13.79 7.74
N ASN A 16 -2.00 12.79 8.41
CA ASN A 16 -3.44 12.71 8.70
C ASN A 16 -4.35 12.75 7.46
N TRP A 17 -4.01 11.96 6.44
CA TRP A 17 -4.80 11.84 5.22
C TRP A 17 -5.42 10.45 5.08
N LYS A 18 -6.45 10.37 4.24
CA LYS A 18 -7.13 9.16 3.81
C LYS A 18 -7.40 9.24 2.32
N ILE A 19 -7.29 8.11 1.61
CA ILE A 19 -7.72 7.98 0.22
C ILE A 19 -8.77 6.88 0.10
N THR A 20 -9.59 6.94 -0.95
CA THR A 20 -10.48 5.85 -1.34
C THR A 20 -10.15 5.45 -2.76
N ALA A 21 -9.73 4.20 -2.96
CA ALA A 21 -9.25 3.69 -4.23
C ALA A 21 -9.68 2.23 -4.41
N ARG A 22 -9.67 1.76 -5.65
CA ARG A 22 -9.90 0.36 -6.01
C ARG A 22 -8.56 -0.36 -6.18
N ILE A 23 -8.46 -1.59 -5.69
CA ILE A 23 -7.32 -2.45 -5.98
C ILE A 23 -7.41 -2.90 -7.44
N GLN A 24 -6.39 -2.58 -8.24
CA GLN A 24 -6.29 -3.01 -9.62
C GLN A 24 -5.47 -4.29 -9.72
N ASN A 25 -4.32 -4.36 -9.04
CA ASN A 25 -3.47 -5.54 -8.99
C ASN A 25 -3.00 -5.84 -7.58
N LYS A 26 -2.82 -7.14 -7.30
CA LYS A 26 -2.22 -7.64 -6.06
C LYS A 26 -1.22 -8.74 -6.40
N THR A 27 0.00 -8.62 -5.88
CA THR A 27 1.00 -9.68 -6.07
C THR A 27 0.87 -10.75 -5.00
N SER A 28 1.38 -11.95 -5.28
CA SER A 28 1.61 -12.94 -4.23
C SER A 28 2.60 -12.42 -3.18
N VAL A 29 2.50 -12.94 -1.96
CA VAL A 29 3.51 -12.69 -0.91
C VAL A 29 4.84 -13.30 -1.34
N ARG A 30 5.92 -12.51 -1.27
CA ARG A 30 7.29 -12.98 -1.48
C ARG A 30 8.17 -12.71 -0.25
N LYS A 31 9.25 -13.47 -0.11
CA LYS A 31 10.30 -13.21 0.88
C LYS A 31 11.20 -12.08 0.39
N PHE A 32 11.59 -11.19 1.29
CA PHE A 32 12.49 -10.07 1.04
C PHE A 32 13.56 -10.03 2.13
N LYS A 33 14.83 -9.96 1.75
CA LYS A 33 15.95 -9.94 2.69
C LYS A 33 16.59 -8.55 2.71
N ARG A 34 16.74 -7.96 3.89
CA ARG A 34 17.45 -6.68 4.09
C ARG A 34 18.32 -6.75 5.32
N ASN A 35 19.61 -6.44 5.16
CA ASN A 35 20.61 -6.43 6.24
C ASN A 35 20.64 -7.72 7.06
N GLY A 36 20.54 -8.88 6.40
CA GLY A 36 20.52 -10.19 7.04
C GLY A 36 19.15 -10.66 7.54
N ASN A 37 18.20 -9.75 7.77
CA ASN A 37 16.85 -10.07 8.22
C ASN A 37 15.94 -10.43 7.03
N GLU A 38 15.22 -11.55 7.13
CA GLU A 38 14.20 -11.95 6.18
C GLU A 38 12.83 -11.42 6.64
N THR A 39 12.08 -10.82 5.72
CA THR A 39 10.71 -10.35 5.93
C THR A 39 9.83 -10.78 4.76
N LYS A 40 8.51 -10.63 4.90
CA LYS A 40 7.54 -10.84 3.83
C LYS A 40 7.17 -9.51 3.19
N VAL A 41 6.83 -9.53 1.91
CA VAL A 41 6.34 -8.35 1.19
C VAL A 41 5.30 -8.74 0.14
N PHE A 42 4.30 -7.90 -0.07
CA PHE A 42 3.47 -7.91 -1.28
C PHE A 42 3.19 -6.48 -1.74
N ASN A 43 2.85 -6.35 -3.02
CA ASN A 43 2.54 -5.08 -3.65
C ASN A 43 1.07 -5.02 -4.01
N LEU A 44 0.51 -3.81 -3.95
CA LEU A 44 -0.79 -3.45 -4.50
C LEU A 44 -0.61 -2.31 -5.49
N ASP A 45 -1.26 -2.41 -6.64
CA ASP A 45 -1.50 -1.26 -7.51
C ASP A 45 -2.95 -0.83 -7.28
N ILE A 46 -3.14 0.40 -6.83
CA ILE A 46 -4.47 0.97 -6.55
C ILE A 46 -4.73 2.16 -7.48
N ILE A 47 -6.00 2.33 -7.84
CA ILE A 47 -6.46 3.38 -8.76
C ILE A 47 -7.68 4.10 -8.18
N ASP A 48 -7.69 5.43 -8.29
CA ASP A 48 -8.85 6.27 -8.06
C ASP A 48 -9.17 7.08 -9.34
N ASN A 49 -10.08 8.04 -9.25
CA ASN A 49 -10.46 8.87 -10.40
C ASN A 49 -9.41 9.92 -10.79
N SER A 50 -8.33 10.05 -10.03
CA SER A 50 -7.26 11.01 -10.27
C SER A 50 -6.01 10.35 -10.86
N GLY A 51 -5.69 9.13 -10.43
CA GLY A 51 -4.49 8.43 -10.88
C GLY A 51 -4.30 7.06 -10.24
N GLU A 52 -3.11 6.50 -10.44
CA GLU A 52 -2.68 5.21 -9.91
C GLU A 52 -1.45 5.36 -9.00
N ILE A 53 -1.33 4.49 -8.00
CA ILE A 53 -0.15 4.43 -7.14
C ILE A 53 0.14 2.99 -6.70
N ARG A 54 1.42 2.67 -6.55
CA ARG A 54 1.87 1.39 -6.00
C ARG A 54 2.10 1.48 -4.50
N CYS A 55 1.44 0.63 -3.74
CA CYS A 55 1.69 0.42 -2.31
C CYS A 55 2.53 -0.83 -2.09
N VAL A 56 3.50 -0.76 -1.17
CA VAL A 56 4.35 -1.88 -0.79
C VAL A 56 4.18 -2.16 0.70
N ILE A 57 3.75 -3.38 1.04
CA ILE A 57 3.43 -3.78 2.41
C ILE A 57 4.49 -4.76 2.90
N PHE A 58 5.11 -4.48 4.05
CA PHE A 58 6.21 -5.27 4.62
C PHE A 58 5.84 -5.89 5.98
N GLY A 59 6.49 -7.01 6.32
CA GLY A 59 6.50 -7.60 7.66
C GLY A 59 5.12 -7.97 8.19
N ASP A 60 4.85 -7.62 9.45
CA ASP A 60 3.60 -7.96 10.17
C ASP A 60 2.34 -7.41 9.48
N ASN A 61 2.47 -6.33 8.70
CA ASN A 61 1.36 -5.80 7.94
C ASN A 61 0.96 -6.73 6.78
N VAL A 62 1.88 -7.57 6.30
CA VAL A 62 1.53 -8.60 5.30
C VAL A 62 0.51 -9.56 5.87
N GLU A 63 0.73 -10.06 7.08
CA GLU A 63 -0.14 -11.05 7.72
C GLU A 63 -1.51 -10.45 8.05
N LYS A 64 -1.57 -9.17 8.40
CA LYS A 64 -2.82 -8.48 8.70
C LYS A 64 -3.64 -8.12 7.46
N LEU A 65 -2.98 -7.66 6.39
CA LEU A 65 -3.65 -6.98 5.29
C LEU A 65 -3.84 -7.87 4.06
N TYR A 66 -3.08 -8.96 3.93
CA TYR A 66 -3.13 -9.79 2.72
C TYR A 66 -4.52 -10.40 2.50
N ASP A 67 -5.21 -10.90 3.53
CA ASP A 67 -6.54 -11.51 3.35
C ASP A 67 -7.69 -10.48 3.33
N ILE A 68 -7.43 -9.28 3.85
CA ILE A 68 -8.38 -8.15 3.87
C ILE A 68 -8.47 -7.51 2.48
N PHE A 69 -7.33 -7.29 1.82
CA PHE A 69 -7.26 -6.67 0.51
C PHE A 69 -7.51 -7.71 -0.59
N ARG A 70 -8.70 -7.64 -1.19
CA ARG A 70 -9.22 -8.55 -2.22
C ARG A 70 -9.40 -7.83 -3.54
#